data_AF-A0A937M711-F1
#
_entry.id   AF-A0A937M711-F1
#
_cell.length_a   1.000
_cell.length_b   1.000
_cell.length_c   1.000
_cell.angle_alpha   90.00
_cell.angle_beta   90.00
_cell.angle_gamma   90.00
#
_symmetry.space_group_name_H-M   'P 1'
#
loop_
_entity.id
_entity.type
_entity.pdbx_description
1 polymer ?
#
loop_
_entity_poly.entity_id
_entity_poly.type
_entity_poly.pdbx_seq_one_letter_code
_entity_poly.pdbx_strand_id
1 'polypeptide(L)'
;MVKLSPLVAFTLAILISGSAFSQQGNARGPIGDSPYNVVSLWADPFAEAGYAFGGNSGVLAESADRIIIAQRGETVLPYPLPDDFLGFAGHVGLNVLRDTTRRTWNNCLFVVNADGEPIEV
;
A
#
# COMPACT_ATOMS: atom_id res chain seq x y z
N MET A 1 -43.56 -19.17 18.87
CA MET A 1 -43.11 -18.76 17.52
C MET A 1 -43.75 -17.42 17.20
N VAL A 2 -42.98 -16.33 17.16
CA VAL A 2 -43.52 -15.00 16.83
C VAL A 2 -43.75 -14.96 15.32
N LYS A 3 -45.00 -14.82 14.88
CA LYS A 3 -45.33 -14.58 13.46
C LYS A 3 -45.17 -13.08 13.20
N LEU A 4 -44.07 -12.69 12.57
CA LEU A 4 -43.92 -11.31 12.08
C LEU A 4 -44.92 -11.07 10.96
N SER A 5 -45.64 -9.94 11.03
CA SER A 5 -46.49 -9.54 9.93
C SER A 5 -45.64 -9.07 8.74
N PRO A 6 -46.13 -9.17 7.50
CA PRO A 6 -45.41 -8.71 6.31
C PRO A 6 -44.99 -7.24 6.40
N LEU A 7 -45.82 -6.43 7.07
CA LEU A 7 -45.56 -5.01 7.30
C LEU A 7 -44.34 -4.80 8.21
N VAL A 8 -44.22 -5.58 9.29
CA VAL A 8 -43.07 -5.50 10.21
C VAL A 8 -41.79 -5.96 9.51
N ALA A 9 -41.87 -7.00 8.69
CA ALA A 9 -40.72 -7.46 7.89
C ALA A 9 -40.26 -6.40 6.89
N PHE A 10 -41.20 -5.71 6.23
CA PHE A 10 -40.90 -4.65 5.27
C PHE A 10 -40.26 -3.42 5.93
N THR A 11 -40.81 -2.97 7.07
CA THR A 11 -40.24 -1.86 7.84
C THR A 11 -38.82 -2.18 8.33
N LEU A 12 -38.58 -3.41 8.80
CA LEU A 12 -37.26 -3.83 9.24
C LEU A 12 -36.25 -3.88 8.07
N ALA A 13 -36.69 -4.33 6.89
CA ALA A 13 -35.85 -4.32 5.69
C ALA A 13 -35.44 -2.89 5.28
N ILE A 14 -36.35 -1.92 5.36
CA ILE A 14 -36.05 -0.50 5.09
C ILE A 14 -35.03 0.05 6.09
N LEU A 15 -35.23 -0.21 7.39
CA LEU A 15 -34.33 0.27 8.45
C LEU A 15 -32.90 -0.29 8.32
N ILE A 16 -32.77 -1.56 7.91
CA ILE A 16 -31.45 -2.19 7.70
C ILE A 16 -30.79 -1.68 6.41
N SER A 17 -31.57 -1.42 5.36
CA SER A 17 -31.06 -0.95 4.07
C SER A 17 -30.43 0.45 4.14
N GLY A 18 -30.97 1.34 4.99
CA GLY A 18 -30.43 2.69 5.17
C GLY A 18 -29.00 2.70 5.76
N SER A 19 -28.73 1.81 6.71
CA SER A 19 -27.40 1.64 7.33
C SER A 19 -26.38 1.03 6.37
N ALA A 20 -26.83 0.17 5.45
CA ALA A 20 -25.96 -0.36 4.40
C ALA A 20 -25.56 0.76 3.43
N PHE A 21 -26.53 1.58 2.97
CA PHE A 21 -26.27 2.64 1.99
C PHE A 21 -25.36 3.77 2.52
N SER A 22 -25.36 4.04 3.83
CA SER A 22 -24.47 5.02 4.44
C SER A 22 -23.02 4.55 4.58
N GLN A 23 -22.74 3.25 4.43
CA GLN A 23 -21.40 2.68 4.46
C GLN A 23 -20.68 2.72 3.10
N GLN A 24 -21.38 3.07 2.01
CA GLN A 24 -20.77 3.23 0.68
C GLN A 24 -19.93 4.51 0.53
N GLY A 25 -19.93 5.41 1.53
CA GLY A 25 -19.13 6.63 1.52
C GLY A 25 -17.69 6.39 1.97
N ASN A 26 -16.71 6.91 1.23
CA ASN A 26 -15.37 7.13 1.78
C ASN A 26 -15.47 8.16 2.91
N ALA A 27 -14.86 7.91 4.08
CA ALA A 27 -14.79 8.86 5.20
C ALA A 27 -14.17 10.22 4.82
N ARG A 28 -13.55 10.30 3.63
CA ARG A 28 -12.88 11.48 3.07
C ARG A 28 -13.79 12.37 2.21
N GLY A 29 -15.07 12.01 2.05
CA GLY A 29 -15.99 12.73 1.14
C GLY A 29 -15.72 12.42 -0.34
N PRO A 30 -16.24 13.23 -1.29
CA PRO A 30 -15.89 13.13 -2.69
C PRO A 30 -14.37 13.22 -2.88
N ILE A 31 -13.77 12.20 -3.49
CA ILE A 31 -12.34 12.21 -3.80
C ILE A 31 -12.17 13.12 -5.02
N GLY A 32 -11.63 14.32 -4.81
CA GLY A 32 -11.18 15.18 -5.89
C GLY A 32 -9.88 14.68 -6.53
N ASP A 33 -9.41 15.39 -7.55
CA ASP A 33 -8.16 15.05 -8.23
C ASP A 33 -6.98 15.09 -7.24
N SER A 34 -6.02 14.18 -7.45
CA SER A 34 -4.76 14.20 -6.68
C SER A 34 -4.04 15.53 -6.95
N PRO A 35 -3.59 16.26 -5.90
CA PRO A 35 -2.79 17.47 -6.09
C PRO A 35 -1.36 17.16 -6.58
N TYR A 36 -1.00 15.88 -6.67
CA TYR A 36 0.33 15.41 -7.08
C TYR A 36 0.25 14.55 -8.35
N ASN A 37 1.25 14.73 -9.22
CA ASN A 37 1.50 13.84 -10.34
C ASN A 37 2.23 12.59 -9.84
N VAL A 38 1.64 11.42 -10.07
CA VAL A 38 2.25 10.15 -9.69
C VAL A 38 3.22 9.72 -10.78
N VAL A 39 4.50 9.62 -10.44
CA VAL A 39 5.54 9.06 -11.32
C VAL A 39 5.64 7.57 -11.02
N SER A 40 5.32 6.74 -12.02
CA SER A 40 5.44 5.29 -11.88
C SER A 40 6.90 4.87 -11.90
N LEU A 41 7.26 3.87 -11.08
CA LEU A 41 8.62 3.34 -10.99
C LEU A 41 9.68 4.42 -10.68
N TRP A 42 9.32 5.42 -9.88
CA TRP A 42 10.22 6.52 -9.54
C TRP A 42 11.46 6.07 -8.75
N ALA A 43 11.30 5.22 -7.73
CA ALA A 43 12.42 4.78 -6.92
C ALA A 43 13.14 3.59 -7.58
N ASP A 44 14.42 3.77 -7.87
CA ASP A 44 15.27 2.73 -8.46
C ASP A 44 15.50 1.58 -7.48
N PRO A 45 15.23 0.32 -7.88
CA PRO A 45 15.52 -0.84 -7.03
C PRO A 45 17.01 -0.97 -6.72
N PHE A 46 17.35 -1.08 -5.43
CA PHE A 46 18.72 -1.35 -4.97
C PHE A 46 18.86 -2.67 -4.20
N ALA A 47 17.74 -3.32 -3.89
CA ALA A 47 17.74 -4.54 -3.07
C ALA A 47 18.52 -5.67 -3.77
N GLU A 48 19.23 -6.49 -2.98
CA GLU A 48 19.93 -7.66 -3.52
C GLU A 48 18.96 -8.65 -4.16
N ALA A 49 19.48 -9.53 -5.03
CA ALA A 49 18.68 -10.56 -5.68
C ALA A 49 17.94 -11.43 -4.64
N GLY A 50 16.62 -11.59 -4.82
CA GLY A 50 15.76 -12.27 -3.87
C GLY A 50 15.06 -11.36 -2.87
N TYR A 51 15.33 -10.06 -2.92
CA TYR A 51 14.70 -9.04 -2.07
C TYR A 51 14.06 -7.93 -2.90
N ALA A 52 13.15 -7.19 -2.27
CA ALA A 52 12.54 -5.97 -2.80
C ALA A 52 12.23 -5.01 -1.66
N PHE A 53 11.82 -3.79 -2.00
CA PHE A 53 11.34 -2.82 -1.01
C PHE A 53 10.27 -3.40 -0.09
N GLY A 54 10.34 -2.99 1.17
CA GLY A 54 9.32 -3.20 2.17
C GLY A 54 8.20 -2.17 2.11
N GLY A 55 7.35 -2.22 3.14
CA GLY A 55 6.33 -1.20 3.33
C GLY A 55 6.92 0.09 3.85
N ASN A 56 6.92 1.14 3.03
CA ASN A 56 7.34 2.48 3.43
C ASN A 56 6.40 3.04 4.52
N SER A 57 6.99 3.52 5.60
CA SER A 57 6.29 3.98 6.81
C SER A 57 6.54 5.46 7.12
N GLY A 58 7.51 6.08 6.45
CA GLY A 58 7.79 7.50 6.57
C GLY A 58 8.66 8.01 5.42
N VAL A 59 8.51 9.30 5.11
CA VAL A 59 9.31 10.01 4.11
C VAL A 59 9.66 11.37 4.71
N LEU A 60 10.94 11.74 4.67
CA LEU A 60 11.45 13.05 5.02
C LEU A 60 12.27 13.59 3.83
N ALA A 61 11.75 14.60 3.15
CA ALA A 61 12.49 15.31 2.11
C ALA A 61 13.22 16.50 2.75
N GLU A 62 14.53 16.36 3.00
CA GLU A 62 15.36 17.46 3.49
C GLU A 62 15.69 18.45 2.35
N SER A 63 15.94 17.91 1.16
CA SER A 63 16.14 18.66 -0.09
C SER A 63 15.80 17.76 -1.29
N ALA A 64 15.92 18.31 -2.51
CA ALA A 64 15.80 17.51 -3.73
C ALA A 64 16.88 16.42 -3.81
N ASP A 65 18.07 16.67 -3.29
CA ASP A 65 19.19 15.72 -3.33
C ASP A 65 19.24 14.80 -2.11
N ARG A 66 18.28 14.88 -1.20
CA ARG A 66 18.28 14.06 0.02
C ARG A 66 16.86 13.83 0.55
N ILE A 67 16.28 12.72 0.12
CA ILE A 67 14.99 12.22 0.57
C ILE A 67 15.23 10.93 1.36
N ILE A 68 14.95 10.97 2.66
CA ILE A 68 15.10 9.84 3.56
C ILE A 68 13.78 9.06 3.58
N ILE A 69 13.84 7.77 3.27
CA ILE A 69 12.69 6.88 3.28
C ILE A 69 12.88 5.84 4.37
N ALA A 70 11.88 5.73 5.24
CA ALA A 70 11.80 4.69 6.25
C ALA A 70 10.90 3.56 5.78
N GLN A 71 11.42 2.35 5.76
CA GLN A 71 10.68 1.12 5.46
C GLN A 71 10.73 0.14 6.63
N ARG A 72 9.82 -0.84 6.62
CA ARG A 72 9.78 -1.93 7.64
C ARG A 72 10.86 -3.01 7.41
N GLY A 73 11.91 -2.64 6.68
CA GLY A 73 12.94 -3.50 6.09
C GLY A 73 12.50 -4.22 4.82
N GLU A 74 13.45 -4.78 4.08
CA GLU A 74 13.23 -5.43 2.78
C GLU A 74 12.35 -6.69 2.86
N THR A 75 11.68 -7.00 1.75
CA THR A 75 10.78 -8.14 1.58
C THR A 75 11.46 -9.28 0.82
N VAL A 76 11.52 -10.47 1.42
CA VAL A 76 11.95 -11.71 0.75
C VAL A 76 10.95 -12.09 -0.34
N LEU A 77 11.45 -12.16 -1.56
CA LEU A 77 10.70 -12.50 -2.75
C LEU A 77 10.50 -14.03 -2.89
N PRO A 78 9.46 -14.47 -3.62
CA PRO A 78 9.34 -15.86 -4.03
C PRO A 78 10.41 -16.21 -5.08
N TYR A 79 10.66 -17.51 -5.25
CA TYR A 79 11.48 -18.04 -6.32
C TYR A 79 10.70 -19.12 -7.09
N PRO A 80 10.78 -19.16 -8.43
CA PRO A 80 11.46 -18.20 -9.31
C PRO A 80 10.71 -16.87 -9.43
N LEU A 81 11.41 -15.84 -9.93
CA LEU A 81 10.80 -14.57 -10.32
C LEU A 81 10.40 -14.58 -11.80
N PRO A 82 9.38 -13.81 -12.21
CA PRO A 82 9.08 -13.57 -13.62
C PRO A 82 10.27 -12.91 -14.35
N ASP A 83 10.42 -13.20 -15.64
CA ASP A 83 11.48 -12.61 -16.47
C ASP A 83 11.33 -11.09 -16.64
N ASP A 84 10.12 -10.56 -16.47
CA ASP A 84 9.75 -9.16 -16.58
C ASP A 84 9.60 -8.47 -15.20
N PHE A 85 10.18 -9.04 -14.14
CA PHE A 85 10.09 -8.51 -12.79
C PHE A 85 10.63 -7.07 -12.69
N LEU A 86 9.77 -6.16 -12.23
CA LEU A 86 10.06 -4.71 -12.17
C LEU A 86 10.78 -4.26 -10.89
N GLY A 87 11.25 -5.16 -10.03
CA GLY A 87 12.03 -4.81 -8.84
C GLY A 87 11.23 -4.48 -7.56
N PHE A 88 9.91 -4.69 -7.54
CA PHE A 88 9.08 -4.44 -6.33
C PHE A 88 8.12 -5.60 -6.03
N ALA A 89 7.92 -5.89 -4.74
CA ALA A 89 7.16 -7.07 -4.28
C ALA A 89 5.69 -7.09 -4.74
N GLY A 90 5.08 -5.92 -4.95
CA GLY A 90 3.72 -5.80 -5.47
C GLY A 90 3.55 -6.37 -6.89
N HIS A 91 4.63 -6.38 -7.70
CA HIS A 91 4.61 -6.96 -9.04
C HIS A 91 4.29 -8.47 -8.99
N VAL A 92 4.81 -9.17 -7.98
CA VAL A 92 4.57 -10.60 -7.75
C VAL A 92 3.38 -10.87 -6.82
N GLY A 93 2.51 -9.87 -6.62
CA GLY A 93 1.28 -10.00 -5.85
C GLY A 93 1.46 -9.99 -4.33
N LEU A 94 2.65 -9.67 -3.81
CA LEU A 94 2.88 -9.58 -2.37
C LEU A 94 2.40 -8.24 -1.82
N ASN A 95 1.75 -8.28 -0.67
CA ASN A 95 1.37 -7.11 0.10
C ASN A 95 2.34 -6.93 1.27
N VAL A 96 3.35 -6.07 1.07
CA VAL A 96 4.42 -5.81 2.06
C VAL A 96 3.91 -5.29 3.42
N LEU A 97 2.67 -4.78 3.49
CA LEU A 97 2.04 -4.37 4.74
C LEU A 97 1.44 -5.55 5.52
N ARG A 98 0.98 -6.60 4.82
CA ARG A 98 0.29 -7.76 5.40
C ARG A 98 1.16 -9.02 5.48
N ASP A 99 2.06 -9.25 4.54
CA ASP A 99 2.94 -10.41 4.47
C ASP A 99 4.15 -10.26 5.40
N THR A 100 3.89 -10.12 6.70
CA THR A 100 4.90 -9.72 7.70
C THR A 100 6.02 -10.75 7.90
N THR A 101 5.78 -12.02 7.59
CA THR A 101 6.75 -13.12 7.74
C THR A 101 7.88 -13.07 6.72
N ARG A 102 7.74 -12.26 5.66
CA ARG A 102 8.75 -12.09 4.61
C ARG A 102 9.70 -10.91 4.86
N ARG A 103 9.55 -10.20 5.99
CA ARG A 103 10.37 -9.02 6.30
C ARG A 103 11.73 -9.42 6.82
N THR A 104 12.74 -8.67 6.42
CA THR A 104 14.09 -8.70 6.99
C THR A 104 14.43 -7.35 7.59
N TRP A 105 15.46 -7.30 8.44
CA TRP A 105 15.96 -6.06 9.03
C TRP A 105 17.09 -5.44 8.19
N ASN A 106 16.90 -5.41 6.86
CA ASN A 106 17.84 -4.82 5.91
C ASN A 106 17.31 -3.49 5.40
N ASN A 107 18.20 -2.51 5.25
CA ASN A 107 17.96 -1.22 4.60
C ASN A 107 16.68 -0.50 5.12
N CYS A 108 16.39 -0.61 6.42
CA CYS A 108 15.20 -0.03 7.04
C CYS A 108 15.08 1.49 6.88
N LEU A 109 16.22 2.14 6.63
CA LEU A 109 16.33 3.52 6.18
C LEU A 109 17.18 3.51 4.92
N PHE A 110 16.78 4.29 3.92
CA PHE A 110 17.60 4.55 2.74
C PHE A 110 17.37 5.97 2.26
N VAL A 111 18.29 6.48 1.48
CA VAL A 111 18.29 7.85 0.97
C VAL A 111 18.29 7.82 -0.55
N VAL A 112 17.43 8.64 -1.17
CA VAL A 112 17.38 8.84 -2.62
C VAL A 112 17.45 10.33 -2.98
N ASN A 113 17.79 10.64 -4.23
CA ASN A 113 17.62 11.98 -4.81
C ASN A 113 16.20 12.15 -5.39
N ALA A 114 15.93 13.31 -5.98
CA ALA A 114 14.63 13.67 -6.57
C ALA A 114 14.28 12.82 -7.79
N ASP A 115 15.28 12.23 -8.45
CA ASP A 115 15.08 11.31 -9.58
C ASP A 115 14.85 9.86 -9.11
N GLY A 116 14.94 9.62 -7.79
CA GLY A 116 14.67 8.32 -7.16
C GLY A 116 15.88 7.38 -7.14
N GLU A 117 17.06 7.89 -7.50
CA GLU A 117 18.31 7.13 -7.47
C GLU A 117 18.83 6.99 -6.02
N PRO A 118 19.27 5.79 -5.60
CA PRO A 118 19.81 5.58 -4.26
C PRO A 118 21.15 6.29 -4.05
N ILE A 119 21.24 6.99 -2.92
CA ILE A 119 22.45 7.69 -2.44
C ILE A 119 23.10 6.91 -1.28
N GLU A 120 22.27 6.32 -0.40
CA GLU A 120 22.70 5.59 0.79
C GLU A 120 21.70 4.47 1.07
N VAL A 121 22.19 3.24 1.27
CA VAL A 121 21.41 2.02 1.54
C VAL A 121 22.04 1.23 2.67
#